data_AF-A0A955R3X0-F1
#
_entry.id   AF-A0A955R3X0-F1
#
_cell.length_a   1.000
_cell.length_b   1.000
_cell.length_c   1.000
_cell.angle_alpha   90.00
_cell.angle_beta   90.00
_cell.angle_gamma   90.00
#
_symmetry.space_group_name_H-M   'P 1'
#
loop_
_entity.id
_entity.type
_entity.pdbx_description
1 polymer ?
#
loop_
_entity_poly.entity_id
_entity_poly.type
_entity_poly.pdbx_seq_one_letter_code
_entity_poly.pdbx_strand_id
1 'polypeptide(L)'
;MAKKPFINKYGFVEYPFLHDDRKAKNWWFFNLLEDYLKRRARQKHGSDYTKEQMHEDMLTFLHDTKLKFFALVPSGMGMEFKLIGRFTTPDLIELEDPVPFITETYGGGKYKVNIYHEGTFAGTENYKAHGDAKWVEIPDEDLTG
;
A
#
# COMPACT_ATOMS: atom_id res chain seq x y z
N MET A 1 4.96 6.05 23.22
CA MET A 1 6.26 5.52 22.74
C MET A 1 5.98 4.35 21.81
N ALA A 2 6.39 4.43 20.54
CA ALA A 2 6.26 3.31 19.61
C ALA A 2 7.20 2.17 20.06
N LYS A 3 6.66 0.96 20.24
CA LYS A 3 7.46 -0.22 20.58
C LYS A 3 8.40 -0.54 19.40
N LYS A 4 9.63 -0.96 19.70
CA LYS A 4 10.64 -1.33 18.68
C LYS A 4 10.29 -2.69 18.03
N PRO A 5 10.69 -2.90 16.75
CA PRO A 5 10.55 -4.20 16.10
C PRO A 5 11.22 -5.31 16.92
N PHE A 6 10.61 -6.49 16.98
CA PHE A 6 11.14 -7.65 17.70
C PHE A 6 11.00 -8.92 16.87
N ILE A 7 11.81 -9.93 17.15
CA ILE A 7 11.73 -11.22 16.46
C ILE A 7 10.79 -12.14 17.25
N ASN A 8 9.73 -12.63 16.62
CA ASN A 8 8.76 -13.52 17.26
C ASN A 8 9.31 -14.94 17.41
N LYS A 9 8.57 -15.81 18.12
CA LYS A 9 8.98 -17.20 18.41
C LYS A 9 9.18 -18.09 17.19
N TYR A 10 8.74 -17.64 16.02
CA TYR A 10 8.90 -18.32 14.74
C TYR A 10 10.05 -17.74 13.89
N GLY A 11 10.79 -16.75 14.43
CA GLY A 11 11.93 -16.13 13.76
C GLY A 11 11.60 -14.95 12.86
N PHE A 12 10.37 -14.41 12.90
CA PHE A 12 9.97 -13.26 12.07
C PHE A 12 10.17 -11.92 12.79
N VAL A 13 10.66 -10.91 12.08
CA VAL A 13 10.65 -9.52 12.58
C VAL A 13 9.20 -9.02 12.60
N GLU A 14 8.60 -9.03 13.77
CA GLU A 14 7.32 -8.40 14.05
C GLU A 14 7.52 -6.92 14.37
N TYR A 15 6.82 -6.08 13.64
CA TYR A 15 6.71 -4.68 14.00
C TYR A 15 5.50 -4.50 14.90
N PRO A 16 5.63 -3.89 16.08
CA PRO A 16 4.52 -3.72 17.02
C PRO A 16 3.30 -2.97 16.47
N PHE A 17 3.44 -2.28 15.34
CA PHE A 17 2.31 -1.67 14.63
C PHE A 17 1.47 -2.67 13.82
N LEU A 18 1.90 -3.92 13.64
CA LEU A 18 1.12 -5.00 13.02
C LEU A 18 0.05 -5.55 13.97
N HIS A 19 0.25 -5.40 15.29
CA HIS A 19 -0.71 -5.82 16.33
C HIS A 19 -1.52 -4.63 16.88
N ASP A 20 -1.66 -3.58 16.09
CA ASP A 20 -2.52 -2.48 16.45
C ASP A 20 -3.96 -2.86 16.07
N ASP A 21 -4.79 -3.18 17.07
CA ASP A 21 -6.21 -3.53 16.89
C ASP A 21 -7.01 -2.42 16.15
N ARG A 22 -6.45 -1.21 16.04
CA ARG A 22 -6.99 -0.10 15.23
C ARG A 22 -6.78 -0.28 13.71
N LYS A 23 -5.92 -1.21 13.28
CA LYS A 23 -5.70 -1.57 11.86
C LYS A 23 -6.62 -2.68 11.36
N ALA A 24 -7.42 -3.29 12.24
CA ALA A 24 -8.32 -4.41 11.93
C ALA A 24 -9.59 -4.02 11.14
N LYS A 25 -9.66 -2.82 10.55
CA LYS A 25 -10.80 -2.35 9.73
C LYS A 25 -10.29 -1.54 8.53
N ASN A 26 -10.08 -2.18 7.37
CA ASN A 26 -9.86 -1.54 6.04
C ASN A 26 -8.96 -0.28 6.01
N TRP A 27 -7.88 -0.26 6.80
CA TRP A 27 -7.04 0.95 6.97
C TRP A 27 -5.77 0.97 6.15
N TRP A 28 -5.55 -0.02 5.28
CA TRP A 28 -4.38 0.00 4.40
C TRP A 28 -4.47 1.13 3.35
N PHE A 29 -5.66 1.42 2.81
CA PHE A 29 -5.87 2.62 1.98
C PHE A 29 -5.59 3.92 2.74
N PHE A 30 -6.01 4.00 4.01
CA PHE A 30 -5.73 5.18 4.83
C PHE A 30 -4.22 5.35 5.05
N ASN A 31 -3.49 4.25 5.30
CA ASN A 31 -2.03 4.28 5.44
C ASN A 31 -1.35 4.72 4.13
N LEU A 32 -1.77 4.14 3.01
CA LEU A 32 -1.32 4.51 1.67
C LEU A 32 -1.54 6.01 1.38
N LEU A 33 -2.68 6.55 1.81
CA LEU A 33 -3.07 7.94 1.58
C LEU A 33 -2.67 8.89 2.70
N GLU A 34 -2.05 8.44 3.79
CA GLU A 34 -1.95 9.21 5.02
C GLU A 34 -1.29 10.59 4.79
N ASP A 35 -0.16 10.62 4.09
CA ASP A 35 0.55 11.87 3.80
C ASP A 35 -0.24 12.77 2.83
N TYR A 36 -1.01 12.19 1.91
CA TYR A 36 -1.89 12.94 1.03
C TYR A 36 -3.04 13.58 1.79
N LEU A 37 -3.69 12.80 2.67
CA LEU A 37 -4.76 13.27 3.54
C LEU A 37 -4.28 14.34 4.50
N LYS A 38 -3.07 14.21 5.07
CA LYS A 38 -2.47 15.27 5.92
C LYS A 38 -2.29 16.58 5.16
N ARG A 39 -1.79 16.51 3.91
CA ARG A 39 -1.64 17.71 3.06
C ARG A 39 -2.98 18.38 2.77
N ARG A 40 -3.98 17.59 2.38
CA ARG A 40 -5.34 18.07 2.09
C ARG A 40 -6.05 18.64 3.31
N ALA A 41 -5.99 17.93 4.44
CA ALA A 41 -6.58 18.37 5.69
C ALA A 41 -5.93 19.67 6.19
N ARG A 42 -4.60 19.79 6.09
CA ARG A 42 -3.89 21.03 6.42
C ARG A 42 -4.30 22.21 5.54
N GLN A 43 -4.52 21.97 4.25
CA GLN A 43 -4.99 23.00 3.32
C GLN A 43 -6.43 23.45 3.62
N LYS A 44 -7.30 22.52 4.03
CA LYS A 44 -8.73 22.78 4.24
C LYS A 44 -9.06 23.31 5.64
N HIS A 45 -8.36 22.82 6.67
CA HIS A 45 -8.69 23.04 8.08
C HIS A 45 -7.58 23.74 8.88
N GLY A 46 -6.41 24.01 8.28
CA GLY A 46 -5.26 24.59 8.98
C GLY A 46 -4.44 23.54 9.74
N SER A 47 -3.57 23.97 10.67
CA SER A 47 -2.69 23.05 11.42
C SER A 47 -3.42 22.13 12.41
N ASP A 48 -4.64 22.48 12.80
CA ASP A 48 -5.39 21.82 13.88
C ASP A 48 -6.38 20.79 13.33
N TYR A 49 -6.10 20.25 12.14
CA TYR A 49 -6.96 19.24 11.52
C TYR A 49 -7.03 17.97 12.36
N THR A 50 -8.18 17.30 12.33
CA THR A 50 -8.42 16.05 13.06
C THR A 50 -8.28 14.84 12.15
N LYS A 51 -8.13 13.65 12.76
CA LYS A 51 -8.07 12.39 12.02
C LYS A 51 -9.44 12.05 11.41
N GLU A 52 -10.53 12.39 12.09
CA GLU A 52 -11.89 12.27 11.58
C GLU A 52 -12.09 13.10 10.31
N GLN A 53 -11.58 14.34 10.27
CA GLN A 53 -11.62 15.17 9.04
C GLN A 53 -10.85 14.53 7.88
N MET A 54 -9.68 13.93 8.15
CA MET A 54 -8.94 13.17 7.13
C MET A 54 -9.74 11.96 6.64
N HIS A 55 -10.41 11.25 7.55
CA HIS A 55 -11.20 10.08 7.21
C HIS A 55 -12.42 10.46 6.37
N GLU A 56 -13.16 11.50 6.77
CA GLU A 56 -14.29 12.03 6.01
C GLU A 56 -13.87 12.47 4.60
N ASP A 57 -12.75 13.21 4.48
CA ASP A 57 -12.19 13.61 3.19
C ASP A 57 -11.82 12.38 2.34
N MET A 58 -11.18 11.37 2.92
CA MET A 58 -10.85 10.12 2.22
C MET A 58 -12.09 9.47 1.60
N LEU A 59 -13.19 9.35 2.36
CA LEU A 59 -14.42 8.72 1.87
C LEU A 59 -15.03 9.44 0.65
N THR A 60 -14.75 10.73 0.47
CA THR A 60 -15.27 11.49 -0.68
C THR A 60 -14.65 11.08 -2.01
N PHE A 61 -13.40 10.60 -2.02
CA PHE A 61 -12.65 10.36 -3.25
C PHE A 61 -12.07 8.95 -3.37
N LEU A 62 -12.13 8.13 -2.31
CA LEU A 62 -11.50 6.82 -2.27
C LEU A 62 -11.91 5.94 -3.46
N HIS A 63 -13.17 5.96 -3.86
CA HIS A 63 -13.71 5.19 -4.98
C HIS A 63 -13.11 5.57 -6.35
N ASP A 64 -12.60 6.79 -6.51
CA ASP A 64 -12.00 7.30 -7.76
C ASP A 64 -10.49 7.02 -7.87
N THR A 65 -9.91 6.41 -6.84
CA THR A 65 -8.46 6.18 -6.81
C THR A 65 -8.05 4.94 -7.59
N LYS A 66 -6.84 5.02 -8.18
CA LYS A 66 -6.21 3.95 -8.95
C LYS A 66 -4.96 3.47 -8.26
N LEU A 67 -4.69 2.18 -8.34
CA LEU A 67 -3.52 1.54 -7.74
C LEU A 67 -2.64 0.87 -8.79
N LYS A 68 -1.34 0.96 -8.59
CA LYS A 68 -0.32 0.25 -9.36
C LYS A 68 0.51 -0.61 -8.41
N PHE A 69 0.59 -1.91 -8.69
CA PHE A 69 1.35 -2.89 -7.92
C PHE A 69 2.64 -3.20 -8.65
N PHE A 70 3.76 -3.15 -7.93
CA PHE A 70 5.08 -3.37 -8.49
C PHE A 70 5.81 -4.48 -7.73
N ALA A 71 6.49 -5.37 -8.44
CA ALA A 71 7.51 -6.25 -7.88
C ALA A 71 8.87 -5.53 -7.92
N LEU A 72 9.62 -5.59 -6.83
CA LEU A 72 11.00 -5.13 -6.77
C LEU A 72 11.93 -6.25 -7.26
N VAL A 73 12.58 -6.02 -8.39
CA VAL A 73 13.43 -7.02 -9.07
C VAL A 73 14.89 -6.56 -9.11
N PRO A 74 15.88 -7.46 -8.96
CA PRO A 74 17.26 -7.12 -9.25
C PRO A 74 17.43 -6.77 -10.73
N SER A 75 18.12 -5.67 -11.02
CA SER A 75 18.48 -5.27 -12.40
C SER A 75 19.91 -4.72 -12.42
N GLY A 76 20.82 -5.45 -13.08
CA GLY A 76 22.24 -5.12 -13.10
C GLY A 76 22.83 -5.01 -11.68
N MET A 77 23.37 -3.82 -11.34
CA MET A 77 23.89 -3.51 -10.00
C MET A 77 22.86 -2.86 -9.07
N GLY A 78 21.60 -2.75 -9.49
CA GLY A 78 20.54 -2.04 -8.77
C GLY A 78 19.26 -2.86 -8.61
N MET A 79 18.19 -2.15 -8.28
CA MET A 79 16.85 -2.71 -8.18
C MET A 79 15.89 -1.89 -9.04
N GLU A 80 14.95 -2.55 -9.69
CA GLU A 80 13.90 -1.94 -10.51
C GLU A 80 12.51 -2.33 -10.01
N PHE A 81 11.52 -1.50 -10.32
CA PHE A 81 10.12 -1.79 -10.05
C PHE A 81 9.44 -2.26 -11.33
N LYS A 82 9.19 -3.57 -11.43
CA LYS A 82 8.38 -4.16 -12.50
C LYS A 82 6.91 -3.98 -12.17
N LEU A 83 6.14 -3.36 -13.05
CA LEU A 83 4.68 -3.27 -12.88
C LEU A 83 4.05 -4.65 -13.08
N ILE A 84 3.23 -5.09 -12.12
CA ILE A 84 2.63 -6.43 -12.11
C ILE A 84 1.09 -6.39 -11.97
N GLY A 85 0.51 -5.21 -11.75
CA GLY A 85 -0.94 -5.06 -11.62
C GLY A 85 -1.41 -3.62 -11.63
N ARG A 86 -2.61 -3.42 -12.17
CA ARG A 86 -3.38 -2.18 -12.09
C ARG A 86 -4.74 -2.50 -11.51
N PHE A 87 -5.18 -1.68 -10.57
CA PHE A 87 -6.47 -1.84 -9.91
C PHE A 87 -7.13 -0.48 -9.71
N THR A 88 -8.41 -0.48 -9.50
CA THR A 88 -9.17 0.61 -8.89
C THR A 88 -9.45 0.25 -7.44
N THR A 89 -9.74 1.24 -6.61
CA THR A 89 -10.11 0.95 -5.22
C THR A 89 -11.36 0.06 -5.09
N PRO A 90 -12.43 0.22 -5.89
CA PRO A 90 -13.55 -0.71 -5.89
C PRO A 90 -13.16 -2.19 -6.11
N ASP A 91 -12.11 -2.48 -6.89
CA ASP A 91 -11.62 -3.85 -7.10
C ASP A 91 -11.04 -4.49 -5.83
N LEU A 92 -10.61 -3.66 -4.88
CA LEU A 92 -9.83 -4.06 -3.70
C LEU A 92 -10.48 -3.60 -2.38
N ILE A 93 -11.69 -3.03 -2.42
CA ILE A 93 -12.31 -2.37 -1.25
C ILE A 93 -12.64 -3.36 -0.12
N GLU A 94 -12.87 -4.62 -0.47
CA GLU A 94 -13.14 -5.72 0.46
C GLU A 94 -11.85 -6.27 1.11
N LEU A 95 -10.66 -5.83 0.66
CA LEU A 95 -9.40 -6.26 1.25
C LEU A 95 -9.10 -5.51 2.54
N GLU A 96 -9.11 -6.23 3.66
CA GLU A 96 -8.67 -5.72 4.97
C GLU A 96 -7.14 -5.56 5.04
N ASP A 97 -6.42 -6.53 4.46
CA ASP A 97 -4.95 -6.58 4.35
C ASP A 97 -4.56 -6.94 2.90
N PRO A 98 -3.72 -6.14 2.23
CA PRO A 98 -3.26 -6.48 0.88
C PRO A 98 -2.27 -7.67 0.85
N VAL A 99 -1.62 -8.04 1.95
CA VAL A 99 -0.56 -9.06 1.95
C VAL A 99 -1.08 -10.46 1.57
N PRO A 100 -2.19 -10.99 2.10
CA PRO A 100 -2.76 -12.25 1.66
C PRO A 100 -3.08 -12.26 0.16
N PHE A 101 -3.73 -11.21 -0.34
CA PHE A 101 -4.04 -11.04 -1.76
C PHE A 101 -2.78 -11.03 -2.62
N ILE A 102 -1.75 -10.27 -2.24
CA ILE A 102 -0.45 -10.22 -2.93
C ILE A 102 0.20 -11.60 -2.94
N THR A 103 0.18 -12.31 -1.81
CA THR A 103 0.81 -13.63 -1.67
C THR A 103 0.11 -14.66 -2.56
N GLU A 104 -1.22 -14.66 -2.58
CA GLU A 104 -2.01 -15.56 -3.41
C GLU A 104 -1.81 -15.27 -4.89
N THR A 105 -1.91 -14.00 -5.29
CA THR A 105 -1.88 -13.54 -6.68
C THR A 105 -0.48 -13.57 -7.28
N TYR A 106 0.52 -13.03 -6.56
CA TYR A 106 1.87 -12.78 -7.09
C TYR A 106 2.95 -13.64 -6.44
N GLY A 107 2.63 -14.38 -5.37
CA GLY A 107 3.60 -15.21 -4.66
C GLY A 107 4.56 -14.41 -3.79
N GLY A 108 5.71 -14.99 -3.48
CA GLY A 108 6.72 -14.34 -2.64
C GLY A 108 7.50 -13.24 -3.35
N GLY A 109 7.94 -12.24 -2.57
CA GLY A 109 8.67 -11.10 -3.12
C GLY A 109 8.62 -9.86 -2.24
N LYS A 110 9.26 -8.80 -2.73
CA LYS A 110 9.14 -7.44 -2.20
C LYS A 110 8.31 -6.63 -3.18
N TYR A 111 7.29 -5.96 -2.68
CA TYR A 111 6.31 -5.25 -3.48
C TYR A 111 6.21 -3.80 -3.07
N LYS A 112 5.81 -2.96 -4.02
CA LYS A 112 5.40 -1.59 -3.78
C LYS A 112 4.02 -1.38 -4.37
N VAL A 113 3.13 -0.76 -3.61
CA VAL A 113 1.83 -0.32 -4.11
C VAL A 113 1.83 1.19 -4.12
N ASN A 114 1.45 1.78 -5.25
CA ASN A 114 1.21 3.21 -5.37
C ASN A 114 -0.27 3.46 -5.56
N ILE A 115 -0.80 4.47 -4.89
CA ILE A 115 -2.16 4.96 -5.07
C ILE A 115 -2.15 6.35 -5.71
N TYR A 116 -3.07 6.57 -6.63
CA TYR A 116 -3.23 7.79 -7.41
C TYR A 116 -4.65 8.31 -7.27
N HIS A 117 -4.78 9.62 -7.15
CA HIS A 117 -6.05 10.34 -7.15
C HIS A 117 -6.00 11.40 -8.25
N GLU A 118 -6.98 11.40 -9.17
CA GLU A 118 -7.03 12.32 -10.32
C GLU A 118 -5.72 12.33 -11.17
N GLY A 119 -5.11 11.17 -11.36
CA GLY A 119 -3.84 11.03 -12.09
C GLY A 119 -2.60 11.52 -11.33
N THR A 120 -2.77 12.09 -10.14
CA THR A 120 -1.67 12.54 -9.29
C THR A 120 -1.29 11.46 -8.30
N PHE A 121 0.02 11.28 -8.06
CA PHE A 121 0.51 10.39 -7.01
C PHE A 121 0.03 10.85 -5.63
N ALA A 122 -0.73 10.00 -4.95
CA ALA A 122 -1.24 10.28 -3.62
C ALA A 122 -0.34 9.65 -2.55
N GLY A 123 0.06 8.39 -2.71
CA GLY A 123 1.00 7.78 -1.79
C GLY A 123 1.45 6.38 -2.17
N THR A 124 2.28 5.79 -1.31
CA THR A 124 2.94 4.50 -1.56
C THR A 124 3.19 3.75 -0.27
N GLU A 125 3.13 2.43 -0.34
CA GLU A 125 3.51 1.54 0.76
C GLU A 125 4.24 0.32 0.18
N ASN A 126 5.22 -0.20 0.93
CA ASN A 126 5.97 -1.39 0.54
C ASN A 126 5.50 -2.60 1.35
N TYR A 127 5.33 -3.73 0.67
CA TYR A 127 4.92 -4.99 1.27
C TYR A 127 5.95 -6.08 1.01
N LYS A 128 5.89 -7.13 1.81
CA LYS A 128 6.71 -8.33 1.64
C LYS A 128 5.82 -9.56 1.78
N ALA A 129 5.87 -10.44 0.80
CA ALA A 129 5.21 -11.74 0.85
C ALA A 129 6.25 -12.87 0.82
N HIS A 130 5.89 -14.01 1.38
CA HIS A 130 6.73 -15.21 1.45
C HIS A 130 6.32 -16.25 0.41
N GLY A 131 7.27 -17.13 0.04
CA GLY A 131 7.07 -18.17 -0.96
C GLY A 131 7.83 -17.88 -2.26
N ASP A 132 7.51 -18.65 -3.30
CA ASP A 132 8.09 -18.47 -4.63
C ASP A 132 7.35 -17.38 -5.39
N ALA A 133 8.08 -16.62 -6.22
CA ALA A 133 7.51 -15.57 -7.04
C ALA A 133 6.67 -16.17 -8.19
N LYS A 134 5.41 -15.74 -8.31
CA LYS A 134 4.52 -16.08 -9.43
C LYS A 134 4.48 -14.98 -10.50
N TRP A 135 4.79 -13.74 -10.13
CA TRP A 135 4.78 -12.59 -11.04
C TRP A 135 5.85 -12.64 -12.14
N VAL A 136 6.79 -13.59 -12.09
CA VAL A 136 7.85 -13.76 -13.10
C VAL A 136 7.29 -14.06 -14.49
N GLU A 137 6.09 -14.65 -14.56
CA GLU A 137 5.41 -14.98 -15.82
C GLU A 137 4.66 -13.78 -16.43
N ILE A 138 4.49 -12.70 -15.67
CA ILE A 138 3.81 -11.49 -16.15
C ILE A 138 4.74 -10.79 -17.15
N PRO A 139 4.32 -10.56 -18.40
CA PRO A 139 5.13 -9.85 -19.38
C PRO A 139 5.49 -8.44 -18.90
N ASP A 140 6.67 -7.96 -19.28
CA ASP A 140 6.99 -6.53 -19.12
C ASP A 140 6.09 -5.75 -20.08
N GLU A 141 5.12 -5.00 -19.55
CA GLU A 141 4.29 -4.13 -20.38
C GLU A 141 5.07 -2.87 -20.83
N ASP A 142 4.89 -2.50 -22.09
CA ASP A 142 5.21 -1.16 -22.61
C ASP A 142 4.21 -0.13 -22.05
N LEU A 143 4.70 0.76 -21.18
CA LEU A 143 3.89 1.68 -20.38
C LEU A 143 3.46 2.93 -21.16
N THR A 144 2.49 2.83 -22.06
CA THR A 144 1.64 3.97 -22.44
C THR A 144 0.23 3.77 -21.89
N GLY A 145 -0.03 4.36 -20.72
CA GLY A 145 -1.34 4.31 -20.05
C GLY A 145 -1.34 5.02 -18.70
#